data_AF-A0A2N9MCJ6-F1
#
_entry.id   AF-A0A2N9MCJ6-F1
#
_cell.length_a   1.000
_cell.length_b   1.000
_cell.length_c   1.000
_cell.angle_alpha   90.00
_cell.angle_beta   90.00
_cell.angle_gamma   90.00
#
_symmetry.space_group_name_H-M   'P 1'
#
loop_
_entity.id
_entity.type
_entity.pdbx_description
1 polymer ?
#
loop_
_entity_poly.entity_id
_entity_poly.type
_entity_poly.pdbx_seq_one_letter_code
_entity_poly.pdbx_strand_id
1 'polypeptide(L)' 'MKLYKSMDYPNHWIAYVPGTGWVAFPKAENGWDRRHPARGLDPLHLRQVPLSMAQQAGVPLGAPELAVA' A
#
# COMPACT_ATOMS: atom_id res chain seq x y z
N MET A 1 2.70 -0.73 -8.43
CA MET A 1 2.27 -1.05 -7.04
C MET A 1 0.76 -0.96 -6.96
N LYS A 2 0.10 -1.74 -6.10
CA LYS A 2 -1.35 -1.68 -5.87
C LYS A 2 -1.65 -1.44 -4.39
N LEU A 3 -2.66 -0.62 -4.08
CA LEU A 3 -3.08 -0.29 -2.72
C LEU A 3 -4.42 -0.95 -2.38
N TYR A 4 -4.57 -1.36 -1.13
CA TYR A 4 -5.74 -2.05 -0.61
C TYR A 4 -6.10 -1.52 0.78
N LYS A 5 -7.40 -1.50 1.08
CA LYS A 5 -7.91 -1.46 2.45
C LYS A 5 -8.20 -2.90 2.89
N SER A 6 -7.90 -3.21 4.16
CA SER A 6 -8.32 -4.45 4.81
C SER A 6 -9.38 -4.13 5.86
N MET A 7 -10.40 -4.99 5.96
CA MET A 7 -11.37 -4.93 7.07
C MET A 7 -10.74 -5.36 8.41
N ASP A 8 -9.79 -6.30 8.38
CA ASP A 8 -9.09 -6.79 9.58
C ASP A 8 -8.05 -5.79 10.12
N TYR A 9 -7.49 -4.96 9.23
CA TYR A 9 -6.47 -3.96 9.58
C TYR A 9 -6.96 -2.55 9.24
N PRO A 10 -7.98 -2.01 9.94
CA PRO A 10 -8.60 -0.72 9.60
C PRO A 10 -7.64 0.46 9.72
N ASN A 11 -6.61 0.35 10.57
CA ASN A 11 -5.61 1.40 10.80
C ASN A 11 -4.38 1.29 9.88
N HIS A 12 -4.33 0.30 9.00
CA HIS A 12 -3.23 0.10 8.06
C HIS A 12 -3.72 0.13 6.61
N TRP A 13 -2.86 0.66 5.75
CA TRP A 13 -2.87 0.38 4.34
C TRP A 13 -2.16 -0.94 4.08
N ILE A 14 -2.65 -1.68 3.08
CA ILE A 14 -1.97 -2.85 2.55
C ILE A 14 -1.56 -2.53 1.12
N ALA A 15 -0.30 -2.75 0.75
CA ALA A 15 0.16 -2.59 -0.61
C ALA A 15 0.79 -3.88 -1.14
N TYR A 16 0.54 -4.15 -2.42
CA TYR A 16 1.31 -5.13 -3.18
C TYR A 16 2.36 -4.40 -4.01
N VAL A 17 3.63 -4.65 -3.66
CA VAL A 17 4.80 -4.06 -4.30
C VAL A 17 5.47 -5.13 -5.18
N PRO A 18 5.54 -4.93 -6.51
CA PRO A 18 6.27 -5.85 -7.38
C PRO A 18 7.70 -6.08 -6.88
N GLY A 19 8.14 -7.34 -6.83
CA GLY A 19 9.48 -7.73 -6.34
C GLY A 19 9.66 -7.76 -4.81
N THR A 20 8.79 -7.12 -4.02
CA THR A 20 8.83 -7.17 -2.53
C THR A 20 7.69 -8.01 -1.95
N GLY A 21 6.52 -8.01 -2.60
CA GLY A 21 5.32 -8.69 -2.13
C GLY A 21 4.40 -7.78 -1.33
N TRP A 22 3.69 -8.36 -0.35
CA TRP A 22 2.69 -7.67 0.46
C TRP A 22 3.33 -6.93 1.63
N VAL A 23 3.02 -5.63 1.75
CA VAL A 23 3.45 -4.78 2.86
C VAL A 23 2.26 -4.12 3.51
N ALA A 24 2.32 -3.95 4.83
CA ALA A 24 1.37 -3.16 5.60
C ALA A 24 2.06 -1.91 6.13
N PHE A 25 1.34 -0.80 6.21
CA PHE A 25 1.86 0.46 6.75
C PHE A 25 0.73 1.31 7.35
N PRO A 26 0.99 2.14 8.38
CA PRO A 26 -0.06 2.92 9.04
C PRO A 26 -0.77 3.91 8.11
N LYS A 27 -2.07 4.15 8.36
CA LYS A 27 -2.84 5.25 7.77
C LYS A 27 -2.54 6.59 8.47
N ALA A 28 -1.26 6.92 8.57
CA ALA A 28 -0.78 8.13 9.23
C ALA A 28 0.27 8.81 8.34
N GLU A 29 0.57 10.07 8.64
CA GLU A 29 1.63 10.79 7.95
C GLU A 29 2.96 10.02 8.01
N ASN A 30 3.65 9.92 6.87
CA ASN A 30 4.90 9.15 6.72
C ASN A 30 4.78 7.66 7.11
N GLY A 31 3.57 7.09 7.10
CA GLY A 31 3.34 5.69 7.46
C GLY A 31 4.16 4.71 6.62
N TRP A 32 4.44 5.04 5.35
CA TRP A 32 5.19 4.19 4.41
C TRP A 32 6.60 3.84 4.90
N ASP A 33 7.28 4.72 5.64
CA ASP A 33 8.62 4.46 6.17
C ASP A 33 8.60 3.42 7.29
N ARG A 34 7.43 3.21 7.89
CA ARG A 34 7.17 2.20 8.93
C ARG A 34 6.57 0.92 8.36
N ARG A 35 6.67 0.73 7.03
CA ARG A 35 6.14 -0.47 6.37
C ARG A 35 6.84 -1.73 6.83
N HIS A 36 6.09 -2.81 6.91
CA HIS A 36 6.61 -4.14 7.21
C HIS A 36 5.92 -5.19 6.33
N PRO A 37 6.50 -6.39 6.15
CA PRO A 37 5.84 -7.48 5.47
C PRO A 37 4.47 -7.77 6.10
N ALA A 38 3.44 -7.88 5.27
CA ALA A 38 2.09 -8.26 5.72
C ALA A 38 1.97 -9.78 5.77
N ARG A 39 1.38 -10.31 6.84
CA ARG A 39 1.11 -11.75 7.04
C ARG A 39 -0.36 -11.94 7.40
N GLY A 40 -0.90 -13.12 7.10
CA GLY A 40 -2.29 -13.45 7.45
C GLY A 40 -3.32 -12.53 6.79
N LEU A 41 -3.07 -12.10 5.55
CA LEU A 41 -4.05 -11.35 4.78
C LEU A 41 -5.09 -12.33 4.23
N ASP A 42 -6.37 -12.07 4.52
CA ASP A 42 -7.48 -12.74 3.84
C ASP A 42 -7.84 -11.95 2.56
N PRO A 43 -7.73 -12.55 1.36
CA PRO A 43 -8.11 -11.90 0.11
C PRO A 43 -9.57 -11.43 0.08
N LEU A 44 -10.49 -12.10 0.80
CA LEU A 44 -11.90 -11.72 0.87
C LEU A 44 -12.10 -10.40 1.62
N HIS A 45 -11.15 -10.02 2.48
CA HIS A 45 -11.21 -8.79 3.27
C HIS A 45 -10.41 -7.64 2.64
N LEU A 46 -9.77 -7.87 1.49
CA LEU A 46 -9.01 -6.85 0.76
C LEU A 46 -9.85 -6.18 -0.32
N ARG A 47 -9.92 -4.85 -0.26
CA ARG A 47 -10.53 -4.01 -1.29
C ARG A 47 -9.45 -3.15 -1.93
N GLN A 48 -9.20 -3.34 -3.22
CA GLN A 48 -8.28 -2.46 -3.97
C GLN A 48 -8.84 -1.03 -3.98
N VAL A 49 -7.96 -0.05 -3.78
CA VAL A 49 -8.30 1.38 -3.78
C VAL A 49 -7.24 2.19 -4.54
N PRO A 50 -7.54 3.44 -4.96
CA PRO A 50 -6.57 4.32 -5.59
C PRO A 50 -5.36 4.61 -4.68
N LEU A 51 -4.16 4.60 -5.25
CA LEU A 51 -2.91 4.93 -4.53
C LEU A 51 -2.94 6.32 -3.89
N SER A 52 -3.64 7.27 -4.50
CA SER A 52 -3.81 8.62 -4.00
C SER A 52 -4.39 8.68 -2.58
N MET A 53 -5.18 7.68 -2.17
CA MET A 53 -5.74 7.63 -0.81
C MET A 53 -4.67 7.50 0.30
N ALA A 54 -3.48 7.01 -0.04
CA ALA A 54 -2.36 6.88 0.88
C ALA A 54 -1.26 7.93 0.65
N GLN A 55 -1.54 9.02 -0.08
CA GLN A 55 -0.58 10.10 -0.32
C GLN A 55 0.02 10.65 0.97
N GLN A 56 -0.83 10.98 1.95
CA GLN A 56 -0.38 11.47 3.26
C GLN A 56 0.60 10.51 3.95
N ALA A 57 0.49 9.21 3.68
CA ALA A 57 1.36 8.21 4.27
C ALA A 57 2.73 8.11 3.59
N GLY A 58 3.02 8.96 2.60
CA GLY A 58 4.31 8.96 1.90
C GLY A 58 4.46 7.78 0.93
N VAL A 59 3.35 7.19 0.46
CA VAL A 59 3.40 6.09 -0.50
C VAL A 59 3.97 6.61 -1.84
N PRO A 60 4.96 5.93 -2.46
CA PRO A 60 5.46 6.34 -3.75
C PRO A 60 4.37 6.12 -4.80
N LEU A 61 3.86 7.21 -5.37
CA LEU A 61 2.76 7.15 -6.35
C LEU A 61 3.18 6.56 -7.70
N GLY A 62 4.48 6.32 -7.88
CA GLY A 62 5.08 6.05 -9.17
C GLY A 62 5.10 7.33 -10.01
N ALA A 63 6.26 7.66 -10.58
CA ALA A 63 6.23 8.37 -11.85
C ALA A 63 5.51 7.45 -12.87
N PRO A 64 4.79 8.00 -13.88
CA PRO A 64 4.27 7.18 -14.95
C PRO A 64 5.42 6.36 -15.52
N GLU A 65 5.16 5.07 -15.71
CA GLU A 65 6.02 4.17 -16.46
C GLU A 65 6.34 4.89 -17.80
N LEU A 66 7.62 5.23 -18.02
CA LEU A 66 8.20 5.89 -19.21
C LEU A 66 8.22 7.44 -19.24
N ALA A 67 9.39 7.99 -18.92
CA ALA A 67 9.95 9.16 -19.62
C ALA A 67 11.44 8.87 -19.94
N VAL A 68 11.70 7.72 -20.56
CA VAL A 68 12.88 7.48 -21.40
C VAL A 68 12.37 6.71 -22.61
N ALA A 69 12.23 7.42 -23.72
CA ALA A 69 12.42 6.96 -25.09
C ALA A 69 12.62 8.21 -25.96
#